data_AF-A0A9E2ZAX2-F1
#
_entry.id   AF-A0A9E2ZAX2-F1
#
_cell.length_a   1.000
_cell.length_b   1.000
_cell.length_c   1.000
_cell.angle_alpha   90.00
_cell.angle_beta   90.00
_cell.angle_gamma   90.00
#
_symmetry.space_group_name_H-M   'P 1'
#
loop_
_entity.id
_entity.type
_entity.pdbx_description
1 polymer ?
#
loop_
_entity_poly.entity_id
_entity_poly.type
_entity_poly.pdbx_seq_one_letter_code
_entity_poly.pdbx_strand_id
1 'polypeptide(L)'
;IEDVRRFESEFLDHLRRNAKGILTEIASSGDLSGETEERLTNEIEAFKAQFAASDGSSVVNDPEAKAMDADKVEHESVKVSRPAPAKK
;
A
#
# COMPACT_ATOMS: atom_id res chain seq x y z
N ILE A 1 -12.16 -13.99 5.96
CA ILE A 1 -12.21 -14.69 4.64
C ILE A 1 -12.77 -13.79 3.55
N GLU A 2 -13.70 -12.87 3.87
CA GLU A 2 -14.35 -11.99 2.90
C GLU A 2 -13.36 -11.21 2.00
N ASP A 3 -12.23 -10.77 2.56
CA ASP A 3 -11.23 -10.00 1.80
C ASP A 3 -10.23 -10.82 0.98
N VAL A 4 -10.24 -12.16 1.05
CA VAL A 4 -9.22 -12.99 0.38
C VAL A 4 -9.26 -12.80 -1.14
N ARG A 5 -10.45 -12.76 -1.74
CA ARG A 5 -10.60 -12.55 -3.19
C ARG A 5 -10.19 -11.14 -3.63
N ARG A 6 -10.46 -10.14 -2.79
CA ARG A 6 -10.04 -8.75 -3.04
C ARG A 6 -8.53 -8.64 -2.95
N PHE A 7 -7.95 -9.17 -1.89
CA PHE A 7 -6.51 -9.23 -1.69
C PHE A 7 -5.80 -9.89 -2.86
N GLU A 8 -6.26 -11.06 -3.31
CA GLU A 8 -5.68 -11.77 -4.46
C GLU A 8 -5.75 -10.93 -5.74
N SER A 9 -6.91 -10.33 -6.02
CA SER A 9 -7.10 -9.51 -7.23
C SER A 9 -6.19 -8.28 -7.22
N GLU A 10 -6.12 -7.58 -6.10
CA GLU A 10 -5.28 -6.39 -5.94
C GLU A 10 -3.78 -6.73 -5.92
N PHE A 11 -3.40 -7.85 -5.30
CA PHE A 11 -2.02 -8.32 -5.29
C PHE A 11 -1.54 -8.71 -6.69
N LEU A 12 -2.37 -9.43 -7.46
CA LEU A 12 -2.05 -9.75 -8.86
C LEU A 12 -1.91 -8.48 -9.71
N ASP A 13 -2.74 -7.48 -9.47
CA ASP A 13 -2.64 -6.19 -10.11
C ASP A 13 -1.37 -5.41 -9.70
N HIS A 14 -1.00 -5.48 -8.42
CA HIS A 14 0.26 -4.93 -7.91
C HIS A 14 1.46 -5.57 -8.60
N LEU A 15 1.50 -6.91 -8.68
CA LEU A 15 2.56 -7.64 -9.39
C LEU A 15 2.64 -7.26 -10.87
N ARG A 16 1.50 -7.09 -11.55
CA ARG A 16 1.46 -6.66 -12.97
C ARG A 16 1.99 -5.23 -13.18
N ARG A 17 1.85 -4.35 -12.19
CA ARG A 17 2.29 -2.95 -12.29
C ARG A 17 3.74 -2.78 -11.87
N ASN A 18 4.13 -3.38 -10.75
CA ASN A 18 5.38 -3.13 -10.05
C ASN A 18 6.43 -4.23 -10.27
N ALA A 19 6.00 -5.48 -10.46
CA ALA A 19 6.88 -6.64 -10.56
C ALA A 19 6.75 -7.37 -11.92
N LYS A 20 6.78 -6.60 -13.03
CA LYS A 20 6.59 -7.11 -14.41
C LYS A 20 7.56 -8.24 -14.84
N GLY A 21 8.62 -8.50 -14.07
CA GLY A 21 9.55 -9.62 -14.28
C GLY A 21 9.05 -10.96 -13.72
N ILE A 22 8.48 -10.96 -12.51
CA ILE A 22 8.15 -12.21 -11.78
C ILE A 22 7.13 -13.05 -12.55
N LEU A 23 6.00 -12.44 -12.95
CA LEU A 23 4.95 -13.14 -13.68
C LEU A 23 5.41 -13.61 -15.07
N THR A 24 6.31 -12.85 -15.70
CA THR A 24 6.87 -13.18 -17.01
C THR A 24 7.87 -14.34 -16.91
N GLU A 25 8.74 -14.34 -15.89
CA GLU A 25 9.65 -15.44 -15.58
C GLU A 25 8.86 -16.72 -15.34
N ILE A 26 7.85 -16.70 -14.47
CA ILE A 26 6.99 -17.87 -14.17
C ILE A 26 6.29 -18.38 -15.44
N ALA A 27 5.72 -17.47 -16.25
CA ALA A 27 5.05 -17.85 -17.49
C ALA A 27 5.99 -18.47 -18.52
N SER A 28 7.27 -18.05 -18.53
CA SER A 28 8.27 -18.53 -19.48
C SER A 28 8.98 -19.79 -19.02
N SER A 29 9.29 -19.93 -17.72
CA SER A 29 9.97 -21.10 -17.17
C SER A 29 9.00 -22.25 -16.90
N GLY A 30 7.76 -21.94 -16.52
CA GLY A 30 6.83 -22.91 -15.93
C GLY A 30 7.21 -23.33 -14.50
N ASP A 31 8.29 -22.79 -13.95
CA ASP A 31 8.88 -23.15 -12.66
C ASP A 31 8.99 -21.93 -11.74
N LEU A 32 8.66 -22.12 -10.47
CA LEU A 32 8.92 -21.15 -9.41
C LEU A 32 10.33 -21.38 -8.87
N SER A 33 11.33 -20.74 -9.48
CA SER A 33 12.70 -20.83 -9.00
C SER A 33 12.85 -20.19 -7.60
N GLY A 34 13.85 -20.60 -6.82
CA GLY A 34 14.05 -20.05 -5.47
C GLY A 34 14.23 -18.53 -5.44
N GLU A 35 14.89 -17.96 -6.46
CA GLU A 35 15.02 -16.50 -6.59
C GLU A 35 13.66 -15.83 -6.86
N THR A 36 12.83 -16.44 -7.70
CA THR A 36 11.46 -15.96 -7.99
C THR A 36 10.56 -16.07 -6.76
N GLU A 37 10.73 -17.13 -5.97
CA GLU A 37 10.00 -17.34 -4.71
C GLU A 37 10.37 -16.29 -3.65
N GLU A 38 11.66 -15.99 -3.47
CA GLU A 38 12.12 -14.93 -2.55
C GLU A 38 11.56 -13.56 -2.97
N ARG A 39 11.64 -13.23 -4.27
CA ARG A 39 11.08 -11.99 -4.80
C ARG A 39 9.57 -11.90 -4.58
N LEU A 40 8.84 -12.98 -4.81
CA LEU A 40 7.39 -13.03 -4.58
C LEU A 40 7.05 -12.83 -3.09
N THR A 41 7.81 -13.45 -2.20
CA THR A 41 7.63 -13.31 -0.75
C THR A 41 7.83 -11.85 -0.31
N ASN A 42 8.89 -11.20 -0.80
CA ASN A 42 9.15 -9.79 -0.50
C ASN A 42 8.01 -8.87 -0.99
N GLU A 43 7.48 -9.12 -2.19
CA GLU A 43 6.36 -8.34 -2.74
C GLU A 43 5.07 -8.56 -1.95
N ILE A 44 4.82 -9.79 -1.46
CA ILE A 44 3.69 -10.08 -0.58
C ILE A 44 3.82 -9.31 0.74
N GLU A 45 5.00 -9.29 1.35
CA GLU A 45 5.24 -8.56 2.60
C GLU A 45 5.02 -7.05 2.42
N ALA A 46 5.58 -6.47 1.35
CA ALA A 46 5.38 -5.07 1.01
C ALA A 46 3.91 -4.73 0.76
N PHE A 47 3.19 -5.58 0.01
CA PHE A 47 1.78 -5.37 -0.29
C PHE A 47 0.89 -5.49 0.95
N LYS A 48 1.17 -6.46 1.84
CA LYS A 48 0.42 -6.62 3.09
C LYS A 48 0.50 -5.37 3.98
N ALA A 49 1.61 -4.66 3.98
CA ALA A 49 1.77 -3.42 4.74
C ALA A 49 0.90 -2.26 4.20
N GLN A 50 0.50 -2.34 2.92
CA GLN A 50 -0.31 -1.32 2.24
C GLN A 50 -1.80 -1.68 2.16
N PHE A 51 -2.12 -2.97 2.27
CA PHE A 51 -3.49 -3.46 2.15
C PHE A 51 -4.27 -3.27 3.45
N ALA A 52 -5.32 -2.47 3.39
CA ALA A 52 -6.30 -2.35 4.47
C ALA A 52 -7.45 -3.36 4.26
N ALA A 53 -7.74 -4.15 5.29
CA ALA A 53 -8.90 -5.03 5.30
C ALA A 53 -10.21 -4.23 5.40
N SER A 54 -11.33 -4.84 5.02
CA SER A 54 -12.65 -4.18 5.02
C SER A 54 -13.11 -3.73 6.41
N ASP A 55 -12.60 -4.36 7.46
CA ASP A 55 -12.83 -3.99 8.86
C ASP A 55 -11.94 -2.81 9.32
N GLY A 56 -11.13 -2.25 8.42
CA GLY A 56 -10.21 -1.15 8.70
C GLY A 56 -8.93 -1.58 9.43
N SER A 57 -8.75 -2.88 9.66
CA SER A 57 -7.51 -3.41 10.25
C SER A 57 -6.40 -3.54 9.21
N SER A 58 -5.16 -3.33 9.65
CA SER A 58 -4.00 -3.69 8.85
C SER A 58 -3.81 -5.21 8.86
N VAL A 59 -3.46 -5.79 7.71
CA VAL A 59 -3.17 -7.23 7.60
C VAL A 59 -1.79 -7.57 8.18
N VAL A 60 -0.94 -6.57 8.40
CA VAL A 60 0.29 -6.69 9.16
C VAL A 60 0.02 -6.28 10.60
N ASN A 61 0.49 -7.10 11.54
CA ASN A 61 0.53 -6.76 12.96
C ASN A 61 1.71 -5.78 13.18
N ASP A 62 1.58 -4.60 12.58
CA ASP A 62 2.55 -3.52 12.75
C ASP A 62 2.45 -3.02 14.20
N PRO A 63 3.57 -2.86 14.92
CA PRO A 63 3.55 -2.17 16.20
C PRO A 63 2.90 -0.80 16.00
N GLU A 64 2.03 -0.37 16.92
CA GLU A 64 1.30 0.92 16.84
C GLU A 64 2.20 2.01 16.24
N ALA A 65 1.89 2.42 15.01
CA ALA A 65 2.60 3.50 14.37
C ALA A 65 2.46 4.72 15.29
N LYS A 66 3.58 5.20 15.84
CA LYS A 66 3.57 6.43 16.64
C LYS A 66 2.96 7.53 15.79
N ALA A 67 1.81 8.04 16.22
CA ALA A 67 1.19 9.22 15.62
C ALA A 67 2.26 10.31 15.50
N MET A 68 2.40 10.89 14.31
CA MET A 68 3.29 12.03 14.14
C MET A 68 2.82 13.14 15.08
N ASP A 69 3.77 13.73 15.81
CA ASP A 69 3.51 14.81 16.74
C ASP A 69 2.85 15.98 15.99
N ALA A 70 1.81 16.57 16.58
CA ALA A 70 1.00 17.61 15.92
C ALA A 70 1.85 18.82 15.49
N ASP A 71 2.93 19.09 16.22
CA ASP A 71 3.89 20.16 15.94
C ASP A 71 4.76 19.91 14.70
N LYS A 72 4.79 18.67 14.17
CA LYS A 72 5.50 18.31 12.93
C LYS A 72 4.62 18.35 11.68
N VAL A 73 3.32 18.63 11.83
CA VAL A 73 2.39 18.71 10.72
C VAL A 73 2.41 20.14 10.17
N GLU A 74 3.25 20.40 9.17
CA GLU A 74 3.23 21.67 8.44
C GLU A 74 2.03 21.72 7.50
N HIS A 75 1.15 22.72 7.67
CA HIS A 75 0.04 23.00 6.78
C HIS A 75 0.40 24.13 5.81
N GLU A 76 0.43 23.84 4.51
CA GLU A 76 0.56 24.87 3.48
C GLU A 76 -0.79 25.59 3.31
N SER A 77 -0.79 26.93 3.45
CA SER A 77 -2.00 27.74 3.33
C SER A 77 -2.02 28.53 2.03
N VAL A 78 -3.13 28.44 1.29
CA VAL A 78 -3.34 29.22 0.07
C VAL A 78 -3.88 30.61 0.44
N LYS A 79 -3.08 31.66 0.21
CA LYS A 79 -3.51 33.04 0.43
C LYS A 79 -4.50 33.48 -0.65
N VAL A 80 -5.76 33.69 -0.29
CA VAL A 80 -6.77 34.30 -1.17
C VAL A 80 -6.82 35.80 -0.92
N SER A 81 -6.69 36.61 -1.97
CA SER A 81 -6.85 38.08 -1.91
C SER A 81 -8.34 38.46 -1.82
N ARG A 82 -8.94 38.25 -0.65
CA ARG A 82 -10.29 38.73 -0.32
C ARG A 82 -10.27 39.42 1.04
N PRO A 83 -10.97 40.56 1.21
CA PRO A 83 -11.07 41.23 2.50
C PRO A 83 -11.77 40.32 3.51
N ALA A 84 -11.28 40.30 4.75
CA ALA A 84 -11.79 39.45 5.82
C ALA A 84 -13.27 39.76 6.14
N PRO A 85 -14.10 38.73 6.41
CA PRO A 85 -15.51 38.94 6.76
C PRO A 85 -15.64 39.70 8.09
N ALA A 86 -16.55 40.66 8.15
CA ALA A 86 -16.81 41.46 9.34
C ALA A 86 -17.27 40.57 10.52
N LYS A 87 -16.61 40.70 11.67
CA LYS A 87 -16.99 40.01 12.91
C LYS A 87 -18.35 40.56 13.40
N LYS A 88 -19.27 39.68 13.78
CA LYS A 88 -20.47 40.01 14.56
C LYS A 88 -20.15 40.04 16.04
#